data_AF-A0A8I2G5L1-F1
#
_entry.id   AF-A0A8I2G5L1-F1
#
_cell.length_a   1.000
_cell.length_b   1.000
_cell.length_c   1.000
_cell.angle_alpha   90.00
_cell.angle_beta   90.00
_cell.angle_gamma   90.00
#
_symmetry.space_group_name_H-M   'P 1'
#
loop_
_entity.id
_entity.type
_entity.pdbx_description
1 polymer ?
#
loop_
_entity_poly.entity_id
_entity_poly.type
_entity_poly.pdbx_seq_one_letter_code
_entity_poly.pdbx_strand_id
1 'polypeptide(L)'
;DKTRTRRDHEKYLCLIDSIVLLNQYQRKLARHIVDGKPQQVLVVTLDDIEIANHLADEVLGRSLDELAPQTRRLLMIIEEMVDSECKRLKTPRSEFWFTRRRLREYCGWGNTQLKVHLRRLEDMEYVLVHKGYQSNRGLHSNSYEYELIYDGKGKDGSKFLMGLIDVNKLRIRTRVLTKSKAKKQGYDKNRSVEKGERAEQGRALVGGKSAGCRSESKPLGEKVTTRFSEKVKKTHI
;
A
#
# COMPACT_ATOMS: atom_id res chain seq x y z
N ASP A 1 -1.72 16.91 7.48
CA ASP A 1 -3.10 16.78 7.01
C ASP A 1 -3.05 16.08 5.65
N LYS A 2 -3.55 14.84 5.54
CA LYS A 2 -3.64 14.08 4.26
C LYS A 2 -5.12 13.81 3.93
N THR A 3 -5.97 14.82 4.10
CA THR A 3 -7.44 14.61 4.09
C THR A 3 -7.98 14.29 2.71
N ARG A 4 -7.29 14.70 1.64
CA ARG A 4 -7.77 14.49 0.29
C ARG A 4 -7.30 13.18 -0.30
N THR A 5 -6.01 12.87 -0.25
CA THR A 5 -5.49 11.54 -0.66
C THR A 5 -6.24 10.41 0.05
N ARG A 6 -6.58 10.58 1.34
CA ARG A 6 -7.42 9.61 2.08
C ARG A 6 -8.84 9.48 1.52
N ARG A 7 -9.50 10.60 1.20
CA ARG A 7 -10.86 10.59 0.61
C ARG A 7 -10.87 9.99 -0.79
N ASP A 8 -9.89 10.35 -1.61
CA ASP A 8 -9.79 9.84 -2.98
C ASP A 8 -9.41 8.34 -2.99
N HIS A 9 -8.67 7.86 -1.97
CA HIS A 9 -8.46 6.43 -1.74
C HIS A 9 -9.76 5.68 -1.44
N GLU A 10 -10.61 6.19 -0.54
CA GLU A 10 -11.91 5.58 -0.23
C GLU A 10 -12.81 5.52 -1.49
N LYS A 11 -12.81 6.58 -2.31
CA LYS A 11 -13.54 6.60 -3.59
C LYS A 11 -12.98 5.58 -4.58
N TYR A 12 -11.66 5.44 -4.65
CA TYR A 12 -11.01 4.45 -5.52
C TYR A 12 -11.39 3.01 -5.14
N LEU A 13 -11.41 2.67 -3.84
CA LEU A 13 -11.87 1.36 -3.39
C LEU A 13 -13.35 1.13 -3.74
N CYS A 14 -14.20 2.13 -3.53
CA CYS A 14 -15.62 2.07 -3.91
C CYS A 14 -15.81 1.86 -5.42
N LEU A 15 -14.95 2.47 -6.25
CA LEU A 15 -14.95 2.27 -7.70
C LEU A 15 -14.61 0.82 -8.06
N ILE A 16 -13.59 0.23 -7.43
CA ILE A 16 -13.26 -1.20 -7.61
C ILE A 16 -14.46 -2.08 -7.22
N ASP A 17 -15.05 -1.83 -6.05
CA ASP A 17 -16.21 -2.60 -5.57
C ASP A 17 -17.38 -2.52 -6.55
N SER A 18 -17.63 -1.34 -7.11
CA SER A 18 -18.68 -1.13 -8.10
C SER A 18 -18.43 -1.90 -9.40
N ILE A 19 -17.19 -1.93 -9.89
CA ILE A 19 -16.81 -2.70 -11.09
C ILE A 19 -16.95 -4.20 -10.84
N VAL A 20 -16.56 -4.67 -9.65
CA VAL A 20 -16.68 -6.08 -9.26
C VAL A 20 -18.13 -6.48 -9.13
N LEU A 21 -18.97 -5.61 -8.54
CA LEU A 21 -20.41 -5.82 -8.42
C LEU A 21 -21.09 -5.87 -9.79
N LEU A 22 -20.73 -4.98 -10.72
CA LEU A 22 -21.24 -4.99 -12.10
C LEU A 22 -20.99 -6.34 -12.77
N ASN A 23 -19.80 -6.91 -12.56
CA ASN A 23 -19.36 -8.16 -13.17
C ASN A 23 -19.68 -9.41 -12.33
N GLN A 24 -20.54 -9.31 -11.31
CA GLN A 24 -20.77 -10.39 -10.35
C GLN A 24 -21.30 -11.69 -10.97
N TYR A 25 -22.18 -11.60 -11.98
CA TYR A 25 -22.79 -12.77 -12.62
C TYR A 25 -21.86 -13.49 -13.60
N GLN A 26 -20.74 -12.86 -13.97
CA GLN A 26 -19.73 -13.45 -14.85
C GLN A 26 -18.62 -14.18 -14.07
N ARG A 27 -18.75 -14.27 -12.74
CA ARG A 27 -17.67 -14.71 -11.84
C ARG A 27 -17.99 -15.98 -11.08
N LYS A 28 -16.90 -16.67 -10.71
CA LYS A 28 -16.95 -17.77 -9.75
C LYS A 28 -16.83 -17.21 -8.34
N LEU A 29 -17.80 -17.56 -7.49
CA LEU A 29 -17.79 -17.19 -6.08
C LEU A 29 -16.74 -18.02 -5.34
N ALA A 30 -15.90 -17.35 -4.53
CA ALA A 30 -14.95 -18.01 -3.66
C ALA A 30 -15.55 -18.16 -2.25
N ARG A 31 -15.16 -19.22 -1.53
CA ARG A 31 -15.50 -19.35 -0.11
C ARG A 31 -14.36 -18.79 0.73
N HIS A 32 -14.64 -17.78 1.55
CA HIS A 32 -13.70 -17.21 2.51
C HIS A 32 -14.33 -17.12 3.89
N ILE A 33 -13.50 -17.22 4.92
CA ILE A 33 -13.94 -17.02 6.30
C ILE A 33 -13.94 -15.52 6.57
N VAL A 34 -15.14 -14.97 6.74
CA VAL A 34 -15.37 -13.58 7.14
C VAL A 34 -16.06 -13.64 8.51
N ASP A 35 -15.50 -12.94 9.49
CA ASP A 35 -15.98 -12.95 10.89
C ASP A 35 -16.17 -14.35 11.49
N GLY A 36 -15.24 -15.26 11.15
CA GLY A 36 -15.26 -16.65 11.65
C GLY A 36 -16.28 -17.57 10.97
N LYS A 37 -17.05 -17.08 9.99
CA LYS A 37 -18.03 -17.88 9.24
C LYS A 37 -17.63 -18.00 7.77
N PRO A 38 -17.81 -19.18 7.14
CA PRO A 38 -17.60 -19.33 5.70
C PRO A 38 -18.69 -18.57 4.95
N GLN A 39 -18.29 -17.57 4.17
CA GLN A 39 -19.17 -16.77 3.32
C GLN A 39 -18.70 -16.86 1.87
N GLN A 40 -19.65 -16.69 0.95
CA GLN A 40 -19.34 -16.55 -0.47
C GLN A 40 -18.92 -15.11 -0.73
N VAL A 41 -17.72 -14.92 -1.27
CA VAL A 41 -17.14 -13.62 -1.56
C VAL A 41 -16.81 -13.51 -3.04
N LEU A 42 -17.01 -12.33 -3.58
CA LEU A 42 -16.48 -11.95 -4.89
C LEU A 42 -15.02 -11.58 -4.73
N VAL A 43 -14.18 -12.09 -5.63
CA VAL A 43 -12.74 -11.80 -5.63
C VAL A 43 -12.45 -10.82 -6.75
N VAL A 44 -11.73 -9.75 -6.41
CA VAL A 44 -11.24 -8.75 -7.36
C VAL A 44 -10.17 -9.37 -8.25
N THR A 45 -10.25 -9.12 -9.55
CA THR A 45 -9.25 -9.57 -10.53
C THR A 45 -8.32 -8.44 -10.92
N LEU A 46 -7.21 -8.76 -11.58
CA LEU A 46 -6.27 -7.74 -12.06
C LEU A 46 -6.88 -6.85 -13.14
N ASP A 47 -7.82 -7.37 -13.92
CA ASP A 47 -8.46 -6.63 -15.00
C ASP A 47 -9.44 -5.58 -14.44
N ASP A 48 -10.06 -5.85 -13.27
CA ASP A 48 -10.86 -4.85 -12.55
C ASP A 48 -10.01 -3.68 -12.08
N ILE A 49 -8.81 -3.97 -11.58
CA ILE A 49 -7.87 -2.95 -11.11
C ILE A 49 -7.37 -2.12 -12.31
N GLU A 50 -7.18 -2.74 -13.47
CA GLU A 50 -6.79 -2.06 -14.70
C GLU A 50 -7.87 -1.06 -15.15
N ILE A 51 -9.14 -1.49 -15.19
CA ILE A 51 -10.28 -0.62 -15.50
C ILE A 51 -10.44 0.47 -14.44
N ALA A 52 -10.33 0.11 -13.15
CA ALA A 52 -10.45 1.06 -12.05
C ALA A 52 -9.36 2.13 -12.09
N ASN A 53 -8.11 1.76 -12.39
CA ASN A 53 -7.01 2.71 -12.55
C ASN A 53 -7.30 3.71 -13.66
N HIS A 54 -7.69 3.23 -14.84
CA HIS A 54 -8.03 4.09 -15.98
C HIS A 54 -9.15 5.07 -15.64
N LEU A 55 -10.24 4.59 -15.04
CA LEU A 55 -11.36 5.43 -14.64
C LEU A 55 -10.98 6.41 -13.51
N ALA A 56 -10.14 5.99 -12.56
CA ALA A 56 -9.69 6.83 -11.47
C ALA A 56 -8.80 7.97 -11.95
N ASP A 57 -7.91 7.71 -12.91
CA ASP A 57 -7.09 8.76 -13.55
C ASP A 57 -7.97 9.84 -14.20
N GLU A 58 -9.06 9.45 -14.86
CA GLU A 58 -9.96 10.40 -15.56
C GLU A 58 -10.91 11.17 -14.62
N VAL A 59 -11.47 10.49 -13.62
CA VAL A 59 -12.54 11.02 -12.76
C VAL A 59 -11.98 11.68 -11.49
N LEU A 60 -10.94 11.10 -10.90
CA LEU A 60 -10.35 11.56 -9.64
C LEU A 60 -8.99 12.23 -9.84
N GLY A 61 -8.34 11.99 -10.99
CA GLY A 61 -7.03 12.53 -11.29
C GLY A 61 -7.02 14.02 -11.59
N ARG A 62 -5.82 14.60 -11.53
CA ARG A 62 -5.55 16.01 -11.84
C ARG A 62 -4.53 16.12 -12.95
N SER A 63 -4.60 17.22 -13.69
CA SER A 63 -3.53 17.57 -14.63
C SER A 63 -2.48 18.42 -13.94
N LEU A 64 -1.22 18.32 -14.39
CA LEU A 64 -0.17 19.25 -14.01
C LEU A 64 -0.45 20.69 -14.47
N ASP A 65 -1.37 20.89 -15.43
CA ASP A 65 -1.75 22.21 -15.94
C ASP A 65 -2.52 23.04 -14.89
N GLU A 66 -3.03 22.39 -13.83
CA GLU A 66 -3.62 23.08 -12.68
C GLU A 66 -2.57 23.78 -11.80
N LEU A 67 -1.29 23.44 -11.97
CA LEU A 67 -0.19 24.10 -11.26
C LEU A 67 0.22 25.39 -11.96
N ALA A 68 0.47 26.44 -11.18
CA ALA A 68 1.09 27.66 -11.70
C ALA A 68 2.42 27.32 -12.41
N PRO A 69 2.77 27.96 -13.54
CA PRO A 69 3.93 27.58 -14.35
C PRO A 69 5.25 27.47 -13.57
N GLN A 70 5.49 28.40 -12.64
CA GLN A 70 6.66 28.37 -11.77
C GLN A 70 6.62 27.24 -10.73
N THR A 71 5.44 26.90 -10.21
CA THR A 71 5.27 25.77 -9.30
C THR A 71 5.52 24.45 -10.04
N ARG A 72 5.02 24.30 -11.27
CA ARG A 72 5.30 23.15 -12.13
C ARG A 72 6.80 23.03 -12.40
N ARG A 73 7.46 24.14 -12.77
CA ARG A 73 8.92 24.15 -12.96
C ARG A 73 9.67 23.69 -11.71
N LEU A 74 9.28 24.16 -10.53
CA LEU A 74 9.88 23.72 -9.28
C LEU A 74 9.68 22.22 -9.04
N LEU A 75 8.48 21.68 -9.31
CA LEU A 75 8.20 20.25 -9.18
C LEU A 75 9.14 19.40 -10.06
N MET A 76 9.35 19.81 -11.31
CA MET A 76 10.26 19.11 -12.23
C MET A 76 11.72 19.14 -11.72
N ILE A 77 12.17 20.28 -11.18
CA ILE A 77 13.50 20.40 -10.58
C ILE A 77 13.65 19.51 -9.34
N ILE A 78 12.61 19.44 -8.49
CA ILE A 78 12.61 18.56 -7.32
C ILE A 78 12.66 17.10 -7.77
N GLU A 79 11.88 16.71 -8.78
CA GLU A 79 11.89 15.36 -9.34
C GLU A 79 13.29 14.97 -9.83
N GLU A 80 13.94 15.83 -10.61
CA GLU A 80 15.29 15.59 -11.12
C GLU A 80 16.33 15.46 -9.98
N MET A 81 16.24 16.35 -8.98
CA MET A 81 17.11 16.29 -7.79
C MET A 81 16.90 14.98 -7.03
N VAL A 82 15.66 14.56 -6.82
CA VAL A 82 15.35 13.33 -6.07
C VAL A 82 15.82 12.10 -6.86
N ASP A 83 15.60 12.07 -8.17
CA ASP A 83 15.99 10.92 -9.00
C ASP A 83 17.51 10.79 -9.13
N SER A 84 18.24 11.91 -9.27
CA SER A 84 19.71 11.89 -9.30
C SER A 84 20.29 11.43 -7.95
N GLU A 85 19.73 11.90 -6.84
CA GLU A 85 20.16 11.54 -5.50
C GLU A 85 19.82 10.10 -5.12
N CYS A 86 18.63 9.61 -5.48
CA CYS A 86 18.25 8.22 -5.28
C CYS A 86 19.15 7.27 -6.06
N LYS A 87 19.52 7.62 -7.30
CA LYS A 87 20.50 6.86 -8.10
C LYS A 87 21.88 6.84 -7.43
N ARG A 88 22.34 7.99 -6.93
CA ARG A 88 23.64 8.12 -6.25
C ARG A 88 23.70 7.32 -4.95
N LEU A 89 22.66 7.41 -4.12
CA LEU A 89 22.59 6.78 -2.80
C LEU A 89 22.06 5.34 -2.83
N LYS A 90 21.52 4.89 -3.98
CA LYS A 90 20.84 3.59 -4.15
C LYS A 90 19.70 3.38 -3.14
N THR A 91 19.02 4.46 -2.80
CA THR A 91 17.90 4.49 -1.85
C THR A 91 16.58 4.59 -2.62
N PRO A 92 15.48 3.95 -2.15
CA PRO A 92 14.18 4.13 -2.78
C PRO A 92 13.70 5.59 -2.61
N ARG A 93 12.94 6.07 -3.60
CA ARG A 93 12.40 7.45 -3.64
C ARG A 93 11.55 7.81 -2.41
N SER A 94 10.84 6.83 -1.84
CA SER A 94 10.01 6.99 -0.64
C SER A 94 10.80 7.21 0.66
N GLU A 95 12.10 6.89 0.69
CA GLU A 95 12.94 7.05 1.87
C GLU A 95 13.85 8.29 1.76
N PHE A 96 13.82 8.97 0.61
CA PHE A 96 14.64 10.15 0.38
C PHE A 96 13.91 11.41 0.85
N TRP A 97 14.44 12.02 1.91
CA TRP A 97 13.99 13.31 2.40
C TRP A 97 14.99 14.42 2.07
N PHE A 98 14.47 15.60 1.74
CA PHE A 98 15.27 16.77 1.44
C PHE A 98 14.83 17.98 2.25
N THR A 99 15.76 18.91 2.49
CA THR A 99 15.48 20.17 3.18
C THR A 99 15.37 21.31 2.18
N ARG A 100 14.71 22.41 2.56
CA ARG A 100 14.70 23.66 1.77
C ARG A 100 16.09 24.18 1.46
N ARG A 101 17.04 24.03 2.39
CA ARG A 101 18.41 24.46 2.20
C ARG A 101 19.05 23.70 1.03
N ARG A 102 18.92 22.38 1.02
CA ARG A 102 19.43 21.53 -0.06
C ARG A 102 18.78 21.86 -1.39
N LEU A 103 17.45 22.03 -1.40
CA LEU A 103 16.74 22.40 -2.61
C LEU A 103 17.22 23.75 -3.17
N ARG A 104 17.46 24.74 -2.30
CA ARG A 104 18.02 26.05 -2.69
C ARG A 104 19.41 25.93 -3.31
N GLU A 105 20.28 25.14 -2.71
CA GLU A 105 21.64 24.90 -3.22
C GLU A 105 21.60 24.20 -4.59
N TYR A 106 20.60 23.34 -4.84
CA TYR A 106 20.42 22.67 -6.12
C TYR A 106 19.82 23.57 -7.21
N CYS A 107 18.73 24.29 -6.92
CA CYS A 107 17.98 25.04 -7.94
C CYS A 107 18.39 26.52 -8.08
N GLY A 108 19.06 27.09 -7.08
CA GLY A 108 19.44 28.51 -7.05
C GLY A 108 18.29 29.49 -6.79
N TRP A 109 17.09 29.03 -6.44
CA TRP A 109 15.92 29.91 -6.24
C TRP A 109 15.98 30.66 -4.91
N GLY A 110 15.33 31.82 -4.85
CA GLY A 110 15.22 32.58 -3.61
C GLY A 110 14.42 31.83 -2.53
N ASN A 111 14.77 32.01 -1.26
CA ASN A 111 14.10 31.34 -0.14
C ASN A 111 12.59 31.67 -0.07
N THR A 112 12.21 32.91 -0.40
CA THR A 112 10.81 33.34 -0.46
C THR A 112 10.03 32.59 -1.53
N GLN A 113 10.60 32.44 -2.73
CA GLN A 113 9.99 31.70 -3.83
C GLN A 113 9.81 30.23 -3.44
N LEU A 114 10.85 29.59 -2.90
CA LEU A 114 10.77 28.21 -2.44
C LEU A 114 9.70 28.01 -1.37
N LYS A 115 9.59 28.93 -0.41
CA LYS A 115 8.54 28.86 0.64
C LYS A 115 7.13 28.91 0.03
N VAL A 116 6.89 29.81 -0.92
CA VAL A 116 5.58 29.95 -1.58
C VAL A 116 5.25 28.72 -2.42
N HIS A 117 6.17 28.28 -3.28
CA HIS A 117 5.93 27.18 -4.20
C HIS A 117 5.89 25.82 -3.50
N LEU A 118 6.72 25.58 -2.48
CA LEU A 118 6.63 24.35 -1.68
C LEU A 118 5.32 24.26 -0.90
N ARG A 119 4.82 25.38 -0.36
CA ARG A 119 3.49 25.39 0.26
C ARG A 119 2.40 25.02 -0.74
N ARG A 120 2.44 25.56 -1.96
CA ARG A 120 1.49 25.18 -3.02
C ARG A 120 1.58 23.70 -3.40
N LEU A 121 2.79 23.14 -3.45
CA LEU A 121 3.00 21.71 -3.72
C LEU A 121 2.50 20.83 -2.56
N GLU A 122 2.66 21.29 -1.31
CA GLU A 122 2.10 20.65 -0.11
C GLU A 122 0.56 20.69 -0.12
N ASP A 123 -0.03 21.86 -0.42
CA ASP A 123 -1.50 22.03 -0.50
C ASP A 123 -2.13 21.12 -1.58
N MET A 124 -1.38 20.86 -2.65
CA MET A 124 -1.77 19.96 -3.74
C MET A 124 -1.32 18.50 -3.52
N GLU A 125 -0.77 18.17 -2.35
CA GLU A 125 -0.29 16.85 -1.93
C GLU A 125 0.80 16.23 -2.83
N TYR A 126 1.53 17.05 -3.61
CA TYR A 126 2.69 16.61 -4.41
C TYR A 126 3.94 16.36 -3.56
N VAL A 127 4.05 17.09 -2.44
CA VAL A 127 5.16 17.01 -1.50
C VAL A 127 4.60 16.85 -0.10
N LEU A 128 5.14 15.91 0.67
CA LEU A 128 4.80 15.70 2.07
C LEU A 128 5.82 16.42 2.96
N VAL A 129 5.32 17.10 4.00
CA VAL A 129 6.16 17.78 4.98
C VAL A 129 6.27 16.96 6.26
N HIS A 130 7.50 16.58 6.59
CA HIS A 130 7.87 15.97 7.86
C HIS A 130 8.39 17.07 8.79
N LYS A 131 7.79 17.18 9.98
CA LYS A 131 8.35 18.01 11.05
C LYS A 131 9.46 17.20 11.71
N GLY A 132 10.71 17.65 11.62
CA GLY A 132 11.83 17.02 12.29
C GLY A 132 11.59 16.99 13.81
N TYR A 133 11.22 15.83 14.35
CA TYR A 133 11.00 15.63 15.79
C TYR A 133 12.23 15.05 16.51
N GLN A 134 13.28 14.70 15.77
CA GLN A 134 14.45 14.01 16.33
C GLN A 134 15.74 14.76 16.02
N SER A 135 16.12 15.64 16.94
CA SER A 135 17.54 15.83 17.25
C SER A 135 17.76 15.30 18.67
N ASN A 136 18.52 14.20 18.79
CA ASN A 136 18.93 13.59 20.06
C ASN A 136 19.97 14.46 20.82
N ARG A 137 19.96 15.78 20.62
CA ARG A 137 20.93 16.73 21.16
C ARG A 137 20.29 18.05 21.57
N GLY A 138 19.12 18.03 22.22
CA GLY A 138 18.55 19.19 22.93
C GLY A 138 18.36 20.50 22.14
N LEU A 139 18.63 20.49 20.83
CA LEU A 139 18.62 21.65 19.97
C LEU A 139 17.48 21.47 18.99
N HIS A 140 16.41 22.21 19.25
CA HIS A 140 15.18 22.25 18.48
C HIS A 140 15.47 22.87 17.10
N SER A 141 16.06 22.11 16.20
CA SER A 141 16.00 22.50 14.79
C SER A 141 14.59 22.20 14.31
N ASN A 142 13.76 23.25 14.20
CA ASN A 142 12.50 23.22 13.42
C ASN A 142 12.81 23.02 11.92
N SER A 143 13.57 21.98 11.59
CA SER A 143 13.89 21.61 10.22
C SER A 143 12.67 20.95 9.63
N TYR A 144 12.10 21.62 8.64
CA TYR A 144 11.13 21.03 7.74
C TYR A 144 11.88 20.14 6.76
N GLU A 145 11.55 18.85 6.79
CA GLU A 145 11.97 17.87 5.81
C GLU A 145 10.82 17.60 4.84
N TYR A 146 11.15 17.37 3.59
CA TYR A 146 10.20 17.24 2.50
C TYR A 146 10.43 15.90 1.82
N GLU A 147 9.34 15.22 1.49
CA GLU A 147 9.32 13.97 0.74
C GLU A 147 8.52 14.17 -0.55
N LEU A 148 9.03 13.69 -1.67
CA LEU A 148 8.36 13.80 -2.96
C LEU A 148 7.42 12.62 -3.18
N ILE A 149 6.11 12.87 -3.17
CA ILE A 149 5.06 11.86 -3.37
C ILE A 149 4.70 11.70 -4.85
N TYR A 150 4.91 12.75 -5.65
CA TYR A 150 4.68 12.73 -7.09
C TYR A 150 5.40 11.54 -7.75
N ASP A 151 4.75 10.87 -8.71
CA ASP A 151 5.23 9.65 -9.37
C ASP A 151 5.76 9.89 -10.80
N GLY A 152 5.79 11.13 -11.27
CA GLY A 152 6.32 11.50 -12.58
C GLY A 152 5.30 11.42 -13.74
N LYS A 153 4.02 11.15 -13.45
CA LYS A 153 2.95 11.05 -14.47
C LYS A 153 2.36 12.41 -14.86
N GLY A 154 1.61 12.44 -15.97
CA GLY A 154 0.88 13.64 -16.41
C GLY A 154 1.75 14.76 -16.98
N LYS A 155 3.00 14.47 -17.36
CA LYS A 155 3.89 15.43 -18.03
C LYS A 155 3.32 15.92 -19.36
N ASP A 156 2.54 15.06 -20.02
CA ASP A 156 1.85 15.34 -21.29
C ASP A 156 0.54 16.13 -21.12
N GLY A 157 0.19 16.52 -19.88
CA GLY A 157 -1.06 17.23 -19.57
C GLY A 157 -2.26 16.31 -19.31
N SER A 158 -2.07 14.99 -19.44
CA SER A 158 -3.10 14.01 -19.07
C SER A 158 -3.39 14.04 -17.57
N LYS A 159 -4.62 13.71 -17.20
CA LYS A 159 -4.98 13.54 -15.80
C LYS A 159 -4.34 12.27 -15.25
N PHE A 160 -3.99 12.30 -13.97
CA PHE A 160 -3.49 11.13 -13.26
C PHE A 160 -3.84 11.20 -11.77
N LEU A 161 -4.04 10.04 -11.16
CA LEU A 161 -4.18 9.89 -9.72
C LEU A 161 -2.89 9.29 -9.14
N MET A 162 -2.34 10.00 -8.15
CA MET A 162 -1.10 9.58 -7.47
C MET A 162 -1.34 8.38 -6.57
N GLY A 163 -0.33 7.52 -6.43
CA GLY A 163 -0.37 6.38 -5.53
C GLY A 163 -1.13 5.15 -6.06
N LEU A 164 -1.61 5.19 -7.30
CA LEU A 164 -2.16 4.00 -7.96
C LEU A 164 -1.07 2.95 -8.19
N ILE A 165 -1.41 1.69 -7.88
CA ILE A 165 -0.51 0.57 -8.07
C ILE A 165 -0.51 0.16 -9.53
N ASP A 166 0.69 0.03 -10.10
CA ASP A 166 0.89 -0.48 -11.46
C ASP A 166 0.48 -1.97 -11.56
N VAL A 167 -0.50 -2.23 -12.42
CA VAL A 167 -1.06 -3.57 -12.68
C VAL A 167 0.02 -4.52 -13.22
N ASN A 168 0.99 -4.03 -13.99
CA ASN A 168 2.08 -4.86 -14.51
C ASN A 168 2.98 -5.37 -13.37
N LYS A 169 3.27 -4.51 -12.38
CA LYS A 169 3.99 -4.92 -11.17
C LYS A 169 3.20 -5.96 -10.38
N LEU A 170 1.88 -5.82 -10.30
CA LEU A 170 1.00 -6.82 -9.67
C LEU A 170 0.98 -8.15 -10.42
N ARG A 171 0.92 -8.12 -11.77
CA ARG A 171 1.00 -9.32 -12.63
C ARG A 171 2.32 -10.06 -12.42
N ILE A 172 3.45 -9.34 -12.42
CA ILE A 172 4.77 -9.93 -12.16
C ILE A 172 4.84 -10.55 -10.77
N ARG A 173 4.41 -9.82 -9.73
CA ARG A 173 4.41 -10.30 -8.35
C ARG A 173 3.58 -11.59 -8.20
N THR A 174 2.41 -11.61 -8.83
CA THR A 174 1.52 -12.79 -8.84
C THR A 174 2.20 -13.98 -9.52
N ARG A 175 2.84 -13.77 -10.70
CA ARG A 175 3.60 -14.82 -11.42
C ARG A 175 4.78 -15.38 -10.62
N VAL A 176 5.50 -14.53 -9.89
CA VAL A 176 6.61 -14.97 -9.02
C VAL A 176 6.07 -15.82 -7.87
N LEU A 177 4.99 -15.38 -7.21
CA LEU A 177 4.39 -16.09 -6.09
C LEU A 177 3.86 -17.48 -6.48
N THR A 178 3.25 -17.63 -7.66
CA THR A 178 2.76 -18.92 -8.15
C THR A 178 3.91 -19.88 -8.45
N LYS A 179 5.00 -19.41 -9.07
CA LYS A 179 6.21 -20.21 -9.30
C LYS A 179 6.87 -20.67 -8.00
N SER A 180 6.95 -19.78 -7.01
CA SER A 180 7.50 -20.10 -5.68
C SER A 180 6.67 -21.16 -4.96
N LYS A 181 5.34 -21.09 -5.03
CA LYS A 181 4.44 -22.12 -4.49
C LYS A 181 4.59 -23.46 -5.22
N ALA A 182 4.69 -23.46 -6.54
CA ALA A 182 4.90 -24.67 -7.33
C ALA A 182 6.23 -25.37 -6.98
N LYS A 183 7.31 -24.60 -6.78
CA LYS A 183 8.62 -25.12 -6.34
C LYS A 183 8.57 -25.71 -4.93
N LYS A 184 7.81 -25.10 -4.01
CA LYS A 184 7.64 -25.60 -2.64
C LYS A 184 6.80 -26.89 -2.59
N GLN A 185 5.75 -26.98 -3.40
CA GLN A 185 4.98 -28.23 -3.56
C GLN A 185 5.79 -29.35 -4.22
N GLY A 186 6.73 -29.03 -5.12
CA GLY A 186 7.68 -30.01 -5.67
C GLY A 186 8.66 -30.57 -4.63
N TYR A 187 9.06 -29.76 -3.64
CA TYR A 187 9.89 -30.20 -2.52
C TYR A 187 9.11 -31.11 -1.55
N ASP A 188 7.86 -30.77 -1.23
CA ASP A 188 7.02 -31.58 -0.33
C ASP A 188 6.54 -32.90 -0.96
N LYS A 189 6.48 -33.01 -2.29
CA LYS A 189 6.16 -34.30 -2.96
C LYS A 189 7.21 -35.39 -2.73
N ASN A 190 8.45 -35.02 -2.42
CA ASN A 190 9.54 -35.97 -2.14
C ASN A 190 9.70 -36.29 -0.65
N ARG A 191 8.80 -35.80 0.21
CA ARG A 191 8.73 -36.16 1.63
C ARG A 191 7.55 -37.09 1.88
N SER A 192 7.40 -38.11 1.03
CA SER A 192 6.67 -39.33 1.40
C SER A 192 7.43 -39.98 2.55
N VAL A 193 6.85 -39.88 3.75
CA VAL A 193 7.30 -40.60 4.94
C VAL A 193 7.34 -42.09 4.58
N GLU A 194 8.54 -42.65 4.45
CA GLU A 194 8.72 -44.10 4.48
C GLU A 194 8.16 -44.59 5.81
N LYS A 195 7.02 -45.29 5.73
CA LYS A 195 6.49 -46.10 6.83
C LYS A 195 7.41 -47.31 6.98
N GLY A 196 8.58 -47.10 7.57
CA GLY A 196 9.46 -48.16 8.02
C GLY A 196 9.03 -48.63 9.40
N GLU A 197 8.55 -49.86 9.48
CA GLU A 197 8.30 -50.57 10.73
C GLU A 197 9.55 -50.54 11.63
N ARG A 198 9.40 -50.11 12.89
CA ARG A 198 10.30 -50.55 13.96
C ARG A 198 9.67 -50.39 15.36
N ALA A 199 9.47 -51.57 15.95
CA ALA A 199 9.54 -51.97 17.35
C ALA A 199 8.70 -51.22 18.40
N GLU A 200 7.70 -51.93 18.92
CA GLU A 200 7.25 -51.85 20.31
C GLU A 200 8.42 -52.02 21.27
N GLN A 201 8.55 -51.16 22.29
CA GLN A 201 9.10 -51.54 23.59
C GLN A 201 8.73 -50.53 24.69
N GLY A 202 7.74 -50.94 25.48
CA GLY A 202 7.60 -50.80 26.94
C GLY A 202 7.94 -49.48 27.65
N ARG A 203 6.91 -48.90 28.29
CA ARG A 203 6.83 -48.74 29.76
C ARG A 203 5.42 -48.27 30.16
N ALA A 204 4.87 -48.85 31.23
CA ALA A 204 3.52 -48.59 31.72
C ALA A 204 3.47 -47.49 32.81
N LEU A 205 2.29 -46.84 32.86
CA LEU A 205 1.58 -46.13 33.95
C LEU A 205 2.32 -45.74 35.24
N VAL A 206 2.12 -44.48 35.68
CA VAL A 206 1.49 -44.16 36.99
C VAL A 206 0.72 -42.82 36.93
N GLY A 207 -0.56 -42.87 37.38
CA GLY A 207 -1.43 -41.88 38.06
C GLY A 207 -1.35 -40.35 37.83
N GLY A 208 -2.42 -39.56 37.92
CA GLY A 208 -3.80 -39.80 38.33
C GLY A 208 -4.54 -38.46 38.52
N LYS A 209 -5.88 -38.55 38.58
CA LYS A 209 -6.87 -37.58 39.10
C LYS A 209 -7.27 -36.34 38.25
N SER A 210 -8.45 -36.51 37.62
CA SER A 210 -9.72 -35.77 37.81
C SER A 210 -9.79 -34.24 37.82
N ALA A 211 -10.62 -33.65 36.93
CA ALA A 211 -11.99 -33.17 37.24
C ALA A 211 -12.45 -32.01 36.30
N GLY A 212 -13.76 -31.99 35.97
CA GLY A 212 -14.48 -30.73 35.72
C GLY A 212 -15.23 -30.57 34.38
N CYS A 213 -16.46 -31.11 34.30
CA CYS A 213 -17.52 -30.64 33.38
C CYS A 213 -17.86 -29.17 33.64
N ARG A 214 -18.23 -28.37 32.63
CA ARG A 214 -19.64 -28.13 32.21
C ARG A 214 -19.74 -27.05 31.12
N SER A 215 -20.68 -27.28 30.21
CA SER A 215 -21.21 -26.42 29.16
C SER A 215 -21.83 -25.11 29.68
N GLU A 216 -21.83 -24.06 28.87
CA GLU A 216 -23.00 -23.18 28.74
C GLU A 216 -23.00 -22.40 27.41
N SER A 217 -24.13 -22.55 26.71
CA SER A 217 -24.53 -21.84 25.49
C SER A 217 -25.63 -20.84 25.86
N LYS A 218 -25.66 -19.64 25.25
CA LYS A 218 -26.87 -18.94 24.77
C LYS A 218 -26.54 -17.58 24.08
N PRO A 219 -27.49 -16.99 23.32
CA PRO A 219 -27.26 -16.39 22.00
C PRO A 219 -27.30 -14.87 22.05
N LEU A 220 -26.78 -14.18 21.02
CA LEU A 220 -27.06 -12.77 20.81
C LEU A 220 -27.02 -12.40 19.33
N GLY A 221 -28.17 -11.95 18.83
CA GLY A 221 -28.30 -10.68 18.10
C GLY A 221 -27.59 -10.55 16.77
N GLU A 222 -28.35 -10.81 15.70
CA GLU A 222 -28.01 -10.45 14.33
C GLU A 222 -27.88 -8.92 14.18
N LYS A 223 -26.64 -8.45 13.96
CA LYS A 223 -26.36 -7.14 13.36
C LYS A 223 -25.32 -7.37 12.27
N VAL A 224 -25.76 -7.28 11.02
CA VAL A 224 -24.91 -7.29 9.83
C VAL A 224 -23.97 -6.09 9.92
N THR A 225 -22.70 -6.35 10.18
CA THR A 225 -21.63 -5.35 10.11
C THR A 225 -20.62 -5.87 9.11
N THR A 226 -20.56 -5.22 7.95
CA THR A 226 -19.49 -5.40 6.97
C THR A 226 -18.20 -4.84 7.57
N ARG A 227 -17.29 -5.72 8.02
CA ARG A 227 -15.95 -5.32 8.44
C ARG A 227 -14.89 -6.15 7.74
N PHE A 228 -13.98 -5.43 7.09
CA PHE A 228 -12.81 -5.98 6.41
C PHE A 228 -11.77 -6.43 7.45
N SER A 229 -11.24 -7.65 7.25
CA SER A 229 -10.02 -8.11 7.89
C SER A 229 -8.83 -7.35 7.30
N GLU A 230 -8.41 -6.25 7.94
CA GLU A 230 -7.14 -5.57 7.65
C GLU A 230 -5.95 -6.47 8.03
N LYS A 231 -5.46 -7.22 7.04
CA LYS A 231 -4.12 -7.81 7.06
C LYS A 231 -3.38 -7.52 5.76
N VAL A 232 -3.24 -6.24 5.44
CA VAL A 232 -2.13 -5.76 4.61
C VAL A 232 -1.44 -4.63 5.37
N LYS A 233 -0.40 -5.05 6.08
CA LYS A 233 0.58 -4.21 6.77
C LYS A 233 1.18 -3.19 5.80
N LYS A 234 1.35 -1.96 6.32
CA LYS A 234 2.56 -1.12 6.20
C LYS A 234 3.44 -1.45 4.99
N THR A 235 3.22 -0.76 3.88
CA THR A 235 4.28 -0.30 2.96
C THR A 235 3.62 0.62 1.94
N HIS A 236 4.01 1.89 1.96
CA HIS A 236 3.61 2.99 1.05
C HIS A 236 2.25 3.65 1.34
N ILE A 237 2.30 4.70 2.19
CA ILE A 237 1.63 6.02 2.01
C ILE A 237 2.55 7.07 2.62
#